data_AF-J7LE84-F1
#
_entry.id   AF-J7LE84-F1
#
_cell.length_a   1.000
_cell.length_b   1.000
_cell.length_c   1.000
_cell.angle_alpha   90.00
_cell.angle_beta   90.00
_cell.angle_gamma   90.00
#
_symmetry.space_group_name_H-M   'P 1'
#
loop_
_entity.id
_entity.type
_entity.pdbx_description
1 polymer ?
#
loop_
_entity_poly.entity_id
_entity_poly.type
_entity_poly.pdbx_seq_one_letter_code
_entity_poly.pdbx_strand_id
1 'polypeptide(L)'
;MPYPFDPEEPLSDPSTSEAAARAWDERRELLTGWRDFSREVVVRLGELSRWSPPETLLENPSHGLTHMHTICSMDDLEPFETIGYRPFDLFLTTYCAEYMFGDVGGAWVLDEDPGSSTFGRFLIGEYDTDRPEATVDVYAAVTAFLEEPKGRSLRKLLESLQGSMGAPVGVQDTSYP
;
A
#
# COMPACT_ATOMS: atom_id res chain seq x y z
N MET A 1 -2.65 14.87 9.61
CA MET A 1 -1.26 15.03 9.16
C MET A 1 -1.27 15.00 7.64
N PRO A 2 -0.46 15.81 6.95
CA PRO A 2 -0.24 15.62 5.52
C PRO A 2 0.26 14.20 5.25
N TYR A 3 -0.12 13.67 4.09
CA TYR A 3 0.16 12.29 3.72
C TYR A 3 1.67 12.05 3.67
N PRO A 4 2.26 11.15 4.48
CA PRO A 4 3.61 11.43 4.94
C PRO A 4 4.76 11.05 4.01
N PHE A 5 4.53 10.32 2.90
CA PHE A 5 5.67 9.63 2.30
C PHE A 5 5.94 9.92 0.84
N ASP A 6 5.09 9.68 -0.15
CA ASP A 6 5.52 9.89 -1.54
C ASP A 6 5.54 11.35 -1.99
N PRO A 7 6.59 11.80 -2.71
CA PRO A 7 6.59 13.12 -3.29
C PRO A 7 5.45 13.21 -4.33
N GLU A 8 4.72 14.34 -4.31
CA GLU A 8 3.61 14.58 -5.25
C GLU A 8 4.11 14.60 -6.70
N GLU A 9 5.34 15.08 -6.88
CA GLU A 9 6.07 15.08 -8.15
C GLU A 9 7.28 14.14 -8.07
N PRO A 10 7.72 13.54 -9.19
CA PRO A 10 8.95 12.75 -9.22
C PRO A 10 10.13 13.56 -8.71
N LEU A 11 11.07 12.90 -8.01
CA LEU A 11 12.32 13.55 -7.66
C LEU A 11 13.08 13.97 -8.94
N SER A 12 13.97 14.95 -8.80
CA SER A 12 14.89 15.27 -9.90
C SER A 12 16.00 14.23 -9.97
N ASP A 13 16.48 13.94 -11.18
CA ASP A 13 17.62 13.04 -11.39
C ASP A 13 18.81 13.48 -10.51
N PRO A 14 19.38 12.58 -9.68
CA PRO A 14 20.41 12.90 -8.71
C PRO A 14 21.71 13.41 -9.35
N SER A 15 21.93 13.16 -10.64
CA SER A 15 23.10 13.66 -11.38
C SER A 15 22.99 15.14 -11.76
N THR A 16 21.79 15.74 -11.67
CA THR A 16 21.53 17.11 -12.15
C THR A 16 21.99 18.18 -11.17
N SER A 17 22.06 17.90 -9.87
CA SER A 17 22.54 18.83 -8.84
C SER A 17 22.85 18.14 -7.51
N GLU A 18 23.67 18.77 -6.67
CA GLU A 18 23.91 18.32 -5.28
C GLU A 18 22.63 18.28 -4.43
N ALA A 19 21.68 19.17 -4.72
CA ALA A 19 20.39 19.19 -4.03
C ALA A 19 19.54 17.97 -4.41
N ALA A 20 19.51 17.60 -5.69
CA ALA A 20 18.81 16.40 -6.17
C ALA A 20 19.45 15.12 -5.59
N ALA A 21 20.79 15.04 -5.59
CA ALA A 21 21.50 13.93 -4.97
C ALA A 21 21.18 13.78 -3.47
N ARG A 22 21.14 14.90 -2.73
CA ARG A 22 20.80 14.88 -1.31
C ARG A 22 19.35 14.44 -1.06
N ALA A 23 18.39 14.97 -1.82
CA ALA A 23 16.99 14.58 -1.70
C ALA A 23 16.80 13.09 -1.99
N TRP A 24 17.53 12.55 -2.98
CA TRP A 24 17.56 11.13 -3.29
C TRP A 24 18.12 10.29 -2.14
N ASP A 25 19.28 10.67 -1.58
CA ASP A 25 19.90 9.93 -0.48
C ASP A 25 19.02 9.94 0.78
N GLU A 26 18.48 11.10 1.16
CA GLU A 26 17.52 11.21 2.26
C GLU A 26 16.31 10.30 2.05
N ARG A 27 15.84 10.21 0.80
CA ARG A 27 14.71 9.35 0.47
C ARG A 27 15.03 7.87 0.64
N ARG A 28 16.20 7.44 0.15
CA ARG A 28 16.67 6.06 0.23
C ARG A 28 16.84 5.58 1.68
N GLU A 29 17.31 6.45 2.57
CA GLU A 29 17.44 6.14 3.99
C GLU A 29 16.09 5.88 4.69
N LEU A 30 14.98 6.40 4.15
CA LEU A 30 13.65 6.24 4.73
C LEU A 30 13.00 4.88 4.45
N LEU A 31 13.52 4.07 3.52
CA LEU A 31 12.86 2.81 3.12
C LEU A 31 12.63 1.86 4.31
N THR A 32 13.64 1.68 5.16
CA THR A 32 13.52 0.82 6.35
C THR A 32 12.50 1.40 7.34
N GLY A 33 12.55 2.71 7.59
CA GLY A 33 11.59 3.38 8.47
C GLY A 33 10.16 3.32 7.94
N TRP A 34 9.99 3.36 6.61
CA TRP A 34 8.70 3.20 5.95
C TRP A 34 8.13 1.79 6.15
N ARG A 35 8.96 0.76 5.98
CA ARG A 35 8.54 -0.63 6.21
C ARG A 35 8.01 -0.80 7.64
N ASP A 36 8.75 -0.34 8.64
CA ASP A 36 8.34 -0.45 10.04
C ASP A 36 7.05 0.34 10.32
N PHE A 37 6.97 1.58 9.84
CA PHE A 37 5.77 2.40 9.97
C PHE A 37 4.55 1.75 9.30
N SER A 38 4.69 1.19 8.10
CA SER A 38 3.57 0.54 7.38
C SER A 38 2.98 -0.61 8.21
N ARG A 39 3.84 -1.37 8.91
CA ARG A 39 3.42 -2.46 9.78
C ARG A 39 2.70 -1.95 11.01
N GLU A 40 3.18 -0.86 11.63
CA GLU A 40 2.50 -0.20 12.75
C GLU A 40 1.09 0.26 12.35
N VAL A 41 0.93 0.80 11.14
CA VAL A 41 -0.39 1.21 10.60
C VAL A 41 -1.32 0.01 10.45
N VAL A 42 -0.84 -1.14 9.96
CA VAL A 42 -1.66 -2.35 9.84
C VAL A 42 -2.00 -2.97 11.20
N VAL A 43 -1.08 -2.93 12.17
CA VAL A 43 -1.41 -3.31 13.56
C VAL A 43 -2.51 -2.40 14.12
N ARG A 44 -2.41 -1.09 13.89
CA ARG A 44 -3.44 -0.13 14.28
C ARG A 44 -4.79 -0.41 13.61
N LEU A 45 -4.79 -0.80 12.34
CA LEU A 45 -5.99 -1.29 11.65
C LEU A 45 -6.55 -2.53 12.34
N GLY A 46 -5.67 -3.44 12.78
CA GLY A 46 -5.99 -4.62 13.57
C GLY A 46 -6.77 -4.28 14.84
N GLU A 47 -6.27 -3.30 15.62
CA GLU A 47 -6.90 -2.81 16.84
C GLU A 47 -8.27 -2.20 16.56
N LEU A 48 -8.36 -1.33 15.55
CA LEU A 48 -9.60 -0.67 15.15
C LEU A 48 -10.67 -1.66 14.67
N SER A 49 -10.24 -2.77 14.07
CA SER A 49 -11.10 -3.86 13.60
C SER A 49 -11.36 -4.90 14.70
N ARG A 50 -10.80 -4.71 15.91
CA ARG A 50 -10.96 -5.57 17.09
C ARG A 50 -10.43 -7.00 16.91
N TRP A 51 -9.40 -7.17 16.07
CA TRP A 51 -8.67 -8.44 16.00
C TRP A 51 -7.89 -8.67 17.30
N SER A 52 -7.81 -9.93 17.73
CA SER A 52 -7.10 -10.33 18.94
C SER A 52 -6.31 -11.60 18.67
N PRO A 53 -4.98 -11.52 18.47
CA PRO A 53 -4.15 -10.31 18.57
C PRO A 53 -4.33 -9.35 17.37
N PRO A 54 -4.13 -8.02 17.52
CA PRO A 54 -4.18 -7.05 16.40
C PRO A 54 -3.23 -7.39 15.24
N GLU A 55 -2.08 -7.97 15.57
CA GLU A 55 -1.04 -8.42 14.64
C GLU A 55 -1.51 -9.53 13.69
N THR A 56 -2.68 -10.14 13.94
CA THR A 56 -3.30 -11.13 13.05
C THR A 56 -3.38 -10.64 11.61
N LEU A 57 -3.61 -9.33 11.38
CA LEU A 57 -3.66 -8.77 10.04
C LEU A 57 -2.32 -8.70 9.32
N LEU A 58 -1.19 -8.69 10.04
CA LEU A 58 0.14 -8.80 9.44
C LEU A 58 0.45 -10.24 9.03
N GLU A 59 0.00 -11.21 9.82
CA GLU A 59 0.26 -12.63 9.58
C GLU A 59 -0.68 -13.21 8.51
N ASN A 60 -1.94 -12.76 8.51
CA ASN A 60 -3.01 -13.24 7.63
C ASN A 60 -3.87 -12.04 7.18
N PRO A 61 -3.37 -11.19 6.26
CA PRO A 61 -4.07 -10.00 5.80
C PRO A 61 -5.42 -10.32 5.12
N SER A 62 -5.56 -11.53 4.58
CA SER A 62 -6.81 -12.08 4.05
C SER A 62 -7.97 -12.08 5.06
N HIS A 63 -7.70 -12.21 6.37
CA HIS A 63 -8.73 -12.12 7.40
C HIS A 63 -9.40 -10.73 7.46
N GLY A 64 -8.70 -9.68 7.05
CA GLY A 64 -9.20 -8.31 7.01
C GLY A 64 -10.09 -8.00 5.80
N LEU A 65 -10.19 -8.89 4.81
CA LEU A 65 -10.80 -8.59 3.51
C LEU A 65 -12.26 -8.19 3.63
N THR A 66 -13.05 -8.97 4.36
CA THR A 66 -14.49 -8.71 4.55
C THR A 66 -14.71 -7.34 5.21
N HIS A 67 -13.89 -7.03 6.23
CA HIS A 67 -13.97 -5.78 6.96
C HIS A 67 -13.60 -4.58 6.08
N MET A 68 -12.45 -4.66 5.40
CA MET A 68 -11.99 -3.59 4.50
C MET A 68 -12.93 -3.41 3.31
N HIS A 69 -13.46 -4.49 2.76
CA HIS A 69 -14.46 -4.44 1.70
C HIS A 69 -15.72 -3.71 2.16
N THR A 70 -16.18 -4.01 3.37
CA THR A 70 -17.34 -3.33 3.97
C THR A 70 -17.10 -1.83 4.04
N ILE A 71 -15.97 -1.39 4.59
CA ILE A 71 -15.66 0.05 4.69
C ILE A 71 -15.58 0.70 3.30
N CYS A 72 -14.87 0.07 2.35
CA CYS A 72 -14.73 0.60 0.99
C CYS A 72 -16.06 0.71 0.24
N SER A 73 -17.05 -0.11 0.59
CA SER A 73 -18.38 -0.11 -0.01
C SER A 73 -19.31 0.96 0.57
N MET A 74 -18.92 1.62 1.67
CA MET A 74 -19.74 2.63 2.34
C MET A 74 -19.59 4.01 1.69
N ASP A 75 -20.72 4.70 1.61
CA ASP A 75 -20.82 6.05 1.02
C ASP A 75 -20.27 7.12 1.95
N ASP A 76 -20.43 6.88 3.25
CA ASP A 76 -20.04 7.79 4.31
C ASP A 76 -19.04 7.08 5.21
N LEU A 77 -17.81 7.59 5.19
CA LEU A 77 -16.72 7.10 6.02
C LEU A 77 -16.69 7.77 7.40
N GLU A 78 -17.49 8.82 7.64
CA GLU A 78 -17.51 9.56 8.91
C GLU A 78 -17.66 8.65 10.14
N PRO A 79 -18.51 7.59 10.13
CA PRO A 79 -18.59 6.65 11.26
C PRO A 79 -17.28 5.91 11.57
N PHE A 80 -16.44 5.65 10.56
CA PHE A 80 -15.13 5.02 10.75
C PHE A 80 -14.08 6.05 11.13
N GLU A 81 -14.11 7.23 10.51
CA GLU A 81 -13.19 8.31 10.82
C GLU A 81 -13.32 8.76 12.28
N THR A 82 -14.55 8.84 12.80
CA THR A 82 -14.83 9.22 14.20
C THR A 82 -14.26 8.22 15.23
N ILE A 83 -14.09 6.95 14.86
CA ILE A 83 -13.48 5.93 15.71
C ILE A 83 -11.98 5.73 15.45
N GLY A 84 -11.39 6.51 14.52
CA GLY A 84 -9.95 6.58 14.33
C GLY A 84 -9.40 6.05 13.00
N TYR A 85 -10.25 5.75 12.00
CA TYR A 85 -9.80 5.32 10.66
C TYR A 85 -9.25 6.46 9.78
N ARG A 86 -8.98 7.64 10.33
CA ARG A 86 -8.41 8.75 9.54
C ARG A 86 -6.88 8.75 9.64
N PRO A 87 -6.15 8.85 8.51
CA PRO A 87 -6.63 8.91 7.13
C PRO A 87 -6.88 7.50 6.54
N PHE A 88 -8.04 7.30 5.88
CA PHE A 88 -8.50 5.95 5.47
C PHE A 88 -7.74 5.39 4.28
N ASP A 89 -7.39 6.25 3.33
CA ASP A 89 -6.49 5.94 2.23
C ASP A 89 -5.16 5.36 2.74
N LEU A 90 -4.62 5.83 3.87
CA LEU A 90 -3.35 5.31 4.41
C LEU A 90 -3.52 3.90 4.95
N PHE A 91 -4.61 3.67 5.68
CA PHE A 91 -4.98 2.33 6.13
C PHE A 91 -5.20 1.39 4.96
N LEU A 92 -5.89 1.84 3.91
CA LEU A 92 -6.14 1.03 2.74
C LEU A 92 -4.87 0.73 1.93
N THR A 93 -3.99 1.73 1.77
CA THR A 93 -2.70 1.58 1.08
C THR A 93 -1.80 0.57 1.79
N THR A 94 -1.60 0.76 3.10
CA THR A 94 -0.77 -0.14 3.92
C THR A 94 -1.39 -1.54 4.03
N TYR A 95 -2.72 -1.65 4.14
CA TYR A 95 -3.41 -2.94 4.10
C TYR A 95 -3.21 -3.66 2.76
N CYS A 96 -3.40 -2.98 1.63
CA CYS A 96 -3.19 -3.59 0.32
C CYS A 96 -1.73 -4.03 0.15
N ALA A 97 -0.77 -3.22 0.61
CA ALA A 97 0.65 -3.59 0.60
C ALA A 97 0.93 -4.85 1.42
N GLU A 98 0.46 -4.91 2.68
CA GLU A 98 0.64 -6.12 3.51
C GLU A 98 -0.09 -7.34 2.93
N TYR A 99 -1.24 -7.14 2.27
CA TYR A 99 -1.91 -8.20 1.50
C TYR A 99 -0.99 -8.75 0.39
N MET A 100 -0.31 -7.86 -0.35
CA MET A 100 0.68 -8.25 -1.36
C MET A 100 1.93 -8.90 -0.74
N PHE A 101 2.32 -8.55 0.49
CA PHE A 101 3.44 -9.21 1.17
C PHE A 101 3.09 -10.62 1.60
N GLY A 102 1.94 -10.79 2.26
CA GLY A 102 1.52 -12.07 2.83
C GLY A 102 1.11 -13.10 1.78
N ASP A 103 0.26 -12.71 0.83
CA ASP A 103 -0.34 -13.65 -0.13
C ASP A 103 0.51 -13.83 -1.40
N VAL A 104 1.32 -12.81 -1.74
CA VAL A 104 2.07 -12.78 -3.00
C VAL A 104 3.57 -12.89 -2.74
N GLY A 105 4.10 -12.28 -1.68
CA GLY A 105 5.54 -12.35 -1.34
C GLY A 105 6.34 -11.16 -1.86
N GLY A 106 5.69 -10.01 -2.08
CA GLY A 106 6.38 -8.77 -2.43
C GLY A 106 7.06 -8.08 -1.23
N ALA A 107 7.71 -6.94 -1.50
CA ALA A 107 8.27 -6.06 -0.49
C ALA A 107 8.13 -4.58 -0.90
N TRP A 108 8.21 -3.67 0.08
CA TRP A 108 8.39 -2.25 -0.20
C TRP A 108 9.75 -2.04 -0.87
N VAL A 109 9.75 -1.36 -2.00
CA VAL A 109 10.95 -0.94 -2.74
C VAL A 109 10.90 0.55 -3.01
N LEU A 110 12.06 1.15 -3.27
CA LEU A 110 12.15 2.52 -3.77
C LEU A 110 12.28 2.48 -5.30
N ASP A 111 11.52 3.33 -6.01
CA ASP A 111 11.74 3.53 -7.44
C ASP A 111 13.04 4.30 -7.67
N GLU A 112 14.05 3.58 -8.16
CA GLU A 112 15.40 4.12 -8.40
C GLU A 112 15.63 4.53 -9.87
N ASP A 113 14.65 4.37 -10.77
CA ASP A 113 14.81 4.74 -12.18
C ASP A 113 14.53 6.25 -12.39
N PRO A 114 15.54 7.09 -12.71
CA PRO A 114 15.32 8.52 -12.93
C PRO A 114 14.46 8.83 -14.15
N GLY A 115 14.28 7.87 -15.07
CA GLY A 115 13.39 7.99 -16.21
C GLY A 115 11.92 7.69 -15.88
N SER A 116 11.64 7.16 -14.69
CA SER A 116 10.31 6.79 -14.25
C SER A 116 9.46 7.99 -13.84
N SER A 117 8.16 7.94 -14.14
CA SER A 117 7.18 8.90 -13.63
C SER A 117 6.91 8.76 -12.13
N THR A 118 7.48 7.74 -11.49
CA THR A 118 7.37 7.50 -10.04
C THR A 118 8.72 7.56 -9.33
N PHE A 119 9.76 8.11 -9.97
CA PHE A 119 11.10 8.19 -9.38
C PHE A 119 11.09 8.79 -7.97
N GLY A 120 11.65 8.04 -7.01
CA GLY A 120 11.68 8.41 -5.59
C GLY A 120 10.45 8.01 -4.76
N ARG A 121 9.47 7.31 -5.35
CA ARG A 121 8.28 6.80 -4.64
C ARG A 121 8.51 5.40 -4.08
N PHE A 122 7.81 5.06 -2.99
CA PHE A 122 7.80 3.72 -2.44
C PHE A 122 6.76 2.86 -3.14
N LEU A 123 7.21 1.81 -3.81
CA LEU A 123 6.39 0.88 -4.58
C LEU A 123 6.38 -0.49 -3.92
N ILE A 124 5.53 -1.39 -4.40
CA ILE A 124 5.62 -2.82 -4.10
C ILE A 124 6.32 -3.52 -5.25
N GLY A 125 7.34 -4.33 -4.95
CA GLY A 125 8.14 -5.07 -5.92
C GLY A 125 8.67 -6.39 -5.37
N GLU A 126 9.77 -6.88 -5.95
CA GLU A 126 10.53 -8.08 -5.53
C GLU A 126 9.78 -9.42 -5.58
N TYR A 127 8.61 -9.47 -6.22
CA TYR A 127 7.83 -10.70 -6.33
C TYR A 127 8.41 -11.70 -7.34
N ASP A 128 8.65 -11.25 -8.58
CA ASP A 128 9.08 -12.11 -9.68
C ASP A 128 10.58 -11.94 -9.93
N THR A 129 11.36 -13.00 -9.66
CA THR A 129 12.80 -12.99 -9.89
C THR A 129 13.17 -12.93 -11.37
N ASP A 130 12.26 -13.33 -12.26
CA ASP A 130 12.44 -13.26 -13.71
C ASP A 130 12.07 -11.87 -14.25
N ARG A 131 11.37 -11.05 -13.44
CA ARG A 131 10.97 -9.66 -13.74
C ARG A 131 11.20 -8.76 -12.53
N PRO A 132 12.46 -8.57 -12.10
CA PRO A 132 12.78 -7.79 -10.90
C PRO A 132 12.33 -6.32 -10.98
N GLU A 133 12.09 -5.80 -12.19
CA GLU A 133 11.56 -4.46 -12.45
C GLU A 133 10.04 -4.34 -12.29
N ALA A 134 9.31 -5.44 -12.10
CA ALA A 134 7.86 -5.41 -11.95
C ALA A 134 7.49 -4.80 -10.59
N THR A 135 7.15 -3.51 -10.60
CA THR A 135 6.74 -2.75 -9.44
C THR A 135 5.34 -2.16 -9.62
N VAL A 136 4.67 -1.88 -8.50
CA VAL A 136 3.33 -1.30 -8.48
C VAL A 136 3.23 -0.18 -7.45
N ASP A 137 2.72 0.96 -7.89
CA ASP A 137 2.34 2.08 -7.03
C ASP A 137 0.98 1.81 -6.39
N VAL A 138 0.98 1.21 -5.20
CA VAL A 138 -0.24 0.89 -4.47
C VAL A 138 -0.98 2.16 -4.05
N TYR A 139 -0.26 3.23 -3.71
CA TYR A 139 -0.92 4.47 -3.30
C TYR A 139 -1.71 5.08 -4.46
N ALA A 140 -1.11 5.19 -5.64
CA ALA A 140 -1.79 5.67 -6.84
C ALA A 140 -3.02 4.80 -7.18
N ALA A 141 -2.88 3.47 -7.09
CA ALA A 141 -3.99 2.55 -7.32
C ALA A 141 -5.13 2.72 -6.29
N VAL A 142 -4.80 2.91 -5.02
CA VAL A 142 -5.78 3.18 -3.95
C VAL A 142 -6.47 4.51 -4.14
N THR A 143 -5.75 5.58 -4.48
CA THR A 143 -6.35 6.89 -4.75
C THR A 143 -7.33 6.79 -5.92
N ALA A 144 -6.93 6.16 -7.04
CA ALA A 144 -7.82 5.94 -8.17
C ALA A 144 -9.06 5.11 -7.78
N PHE A 145 -8.87 4.06 -6.98
CA PHE A 145 -9.97 3.23 -6.45
C PHE A 145 -10.94 4.03 -5.57
N LEU A 146 -10.44 4.95 -4.75
CA LEU A 146 -11.27 5.80 -3.90
C LEU A 146 -12.05 6.86 -4.68
N GLU A 147 -11.63 7.18 -5.91
CA GLU A 147 -12.35 8.03 -6.85
C GLU A 147 -13.41 7.27 -7.68
N GLU A 148 -13.34 5.94 -7.73
CA GLU A 148 -14.33 5.13 -8.46
C GLU A 148 -15.76 5.30 -7.91
N PRO A 149 -16.79 5.22 -8.78
CA PRO A 149 -18.17 5.27 -8.36
C PRO A 149 -18.56 4.07 -7.46
N LYS A 150 -19.69 4.22 -6.77
CA LYS A 150 -20.26 3.19 -5.89
C LYS A 150 -20.36 1.83 -6.57
N GLY A 151 -20.04 0.77 -5.82
CA GLY A 151 -19.90 -0.59 -6.34
C GLY A 151 -18.46 -1.00 -6.67
N ARG A 152 -17.49 -0.13 -6.37
CA ARG A 152 -16.06 -0.45 -6.36
C ARG A 152 -15.77 -1.71 -5.55
N SER A 153 -14.87 -2.53 -6.07
CA SER A 153 -14.59 -3.85 -5.51
C SER A 153 -13.14 -3.90 -5.05
N LEU A 154 -12.93 -3.95 -3.73
CA LEU A 154 -11.61 -4.16 -3.15
C LEU A 154 -10.93 -5.41 -3.72
N ARG A 155 -11.70 -6.47 -3.99
CA ARG A 155 -11.20 -7.67 -4.65
C ARG A 155 -10.60 -7.36 -6.02
N LYS A 156 -11.30 -6.58 -6.86
CA LYS A 156 -10.78 -6.19 -8.18
C LYS A 156 -9.53 -5.32 -8.08
N LEU A 157 -9.45 -4.43 -7.09
CA LEU A 157 -8.23 -3.67 -6.82
C LEU A 157 -7.06 -4.62 -6.53
N LEU A 158 -7.22 -5.56 -5.59
CA LEU A 158 -6.16 -6.52 -5.24
C LEU A 158 -5.77 -7.41 -6.42
N GLU A 159 -6.74 -7.92 -7.19
CA GLU A 159 -6.48 -8.69 -8.42
C GLU A 159 -5.72 -7.86 -9.48
N SER A 160 -6.02 -6.57 -9.59
CA SER A 160 -5.31 -5.65 -10.49
C SER A 160 -3.87 -5.40 -10.03
N LEU A 161 -3.65 -5.26 -8.71
CA LEU A 161 -2.31 -5.13 -8.14
C LEU A 161 -1.48 -6.40 -8.39
N GLN A 162 -2.05 -7.57 -8.12
CA GLN A 162 -1.46 -8.88 -8.44
C GLN A 162 -1.08 -9.00 -9.91
N GLY A 163 -2.02 -8.72 -10.81
CA GLY A 163 -1.77 -8.80 -12.25
C GLY A 163 -0.67 -7.84 -12.72
N SER A 164 -0.61 -6.63 -12.15
CA SER A 164 0.40 -5.63 -12.49
C SER A 164 1.80 -6.03 -12.02
N MET A 165 1.89 -6.73 -10.89
CA MET A 165 3.14 -7.34 -10.39
C MET A 165 3.55 -8.62 -11.12
N GLY A 166 2.73 -9.14 -12.04
CA GLY A 166 2.98 -10.44 -12.68
C GLY A 166 2.68 -11.64 -11.78
N ALA A 167 1.99 -11.44 -10.65
CA ALA A 167 1.60 -12.50 -9.74
C ALA A 167 0.37 -13.29 -10.23
N PRO A 168 0.23 -14.56 -9.82
CA PRO A 168 -1.00 -15.32 -9.99
C PRO A 168 -2.18 -14.53 -9.44
N VAL A 169 -3.18 -14.33 -10.29
CA VAL A 169 -4.38 -13.58 -9.93
C VAL A 169 -5.35 -14.49 -9.19
N GLY A 170 -5.77 -14.07 -8.00
CA GLY A 170 -6.76 -14.75 -7.20
C GLY A 170 -6.71 -14.30 -5.74
N VAL A 171 -7.78 -13.65 -5.28
CA VAL A 171 -7.91 -13.25 -3.88
C VAL A 171 -8.41 -14.44 -3.06
N GLN A 172 -7.60 -14.91 -2.11
CA GLN A 172 -8.00 -15.93 -1.16
C GLN A 172 -8.71 -15.27 0.02
N ASP A 173 -10.02 -15.46 0.09
CA ASP A 173 -10.80 -15.01 1.24
C ASP A 173 -10.86 -16.13 2.27
N THR A 174 -10.04 -16.03 3.31
CA THR A 174 -10.04 -16.95 4.46
C THR A 174 -10.76 -16.36 5.67
N SER A 175 -11.52 -15.26 5.49
CA SER A 175 -12.32 -14.66 6.56
C SER A 175 -13.23 -15.76 7.17
N TYR A 176 -13.01 -16.11 8.43
CA TYR A 176 -13.90 -17.03 9.15
C TYR A 176 -15.26 -16.34 9.40
N PRO A 177 -16.39 -17.07 9.33
CA PRO A 177 -17.70 -16.57 9.76
C PRO A 177 -17.75 -16.26 11.26
#